data_AF-A0A3D5EVX3-F1
#
_entry.id   AF-A0A3D5EVX3-F1
#
_cell.length_a   1.000
_cell.length_b   1.000
_cell.length_c   1.000
_cell.angle_alpha   90.00
_cell.angle_beta   90.00
_cell.angle_gamma   90.00
#
_symmetry.space_group_name_H-M   'P 1'
#
loop_
_entity.id
_entity.type
_entity.pdbx_description
1 polymer ?
#
loop_
_entity_poly.entity_id
_entity_poly.type
_entity_poly.pdbx_seq_one_letter_code
_entity_poly.pdbx_strand_id
1 'polypeptide(L)'
;QADIGIAMGLGGTEVAKDAAEMVLTDDDFAAIEAAVEEGRGVYDNLVKFITWTLPTNFGEGLVIVAAILAGATLPITPLQILWINMTTAVFLGLMLAFEPIEHAVMRRPPRPPGTPILDAALIWRIVLVSLLLLAGSFGLFLRALAQGNSLAEARTVAVNVFVVVEG
;
A
#
# COMPACT_ATOMS: atom_id res chain seq x y z
N GLN A 1 24.33 13.89 15.23
CA GLN A 1 23.30 14.63 14.48
C GLN A 1 21.96 14.17 15.00
N ALA A 2 21.02 15.08 15.21
CA ALA A 2 19.64 14.70 15.46
C ALA A 2 19.03 14.18 14.15
N ASP A 3 18.12 13.20 14.23
CA ASP A 3 17.38 12.72 13.07
C ASP A 3 16.29 13.70 12.61
N ILE A 4 15.80 14.55 13.54
CA ILE A 4 14.92 15.70 13.27
C ILE A 4 15.37 16.91 14.11
N GLY A 5 15.72 18.02 13.44
CA GLY A 5 16.06 19.31 14.03
C GLY A 5 14.85 20.25 14.18
N ILE A 6 14.64 20.82 15.37
CA ILE A 6 13.52 21.72 15.67
C ILE A 6 14.04 23.11 16.04
N ALA A 7 13.48 24.16 15.41
CA ALA A 7 13.77 25.56 15.75
C ALA A 7 12.52 26.31 16.23
N MET A 8 12.75 27.32 17.07
CA MET A 8 11.70 28.23 17.57
C MET A 8 11.42 29.33 16.54
N GLY A 9 10.16 29.57 16.23
CA GLY A 9 9.72 30.54 15.24
C GLY A 9 9.83 31.99 15.73
N LEU A 10 9.57 32.24 17.00
CA LEU A 10 9.66 33.58 17.60
C LEU A 10 11.02 33.80 18.26
N GLY A 11 11.48 32.84 19.08
CA GLY A 11 12.73 32.94 19.83
C GLY A 11 13.99 32.48 19.09
N GLY A 12 13.85 31.83 17.93
CA GLY A 12 14.97 31.29 17.17
C GLY A 12 15.61 32.29 16.21
N THR A 13 16.92 32.13 15.98
CA THR A 13 17.63 32.91 14.96
C THR A 13 17.25 32.42 13.56
N GLU A 14 17.32 33.30 12.56
CA GLU A 14 17.05 32.91 11.15
C GLU A 14 17.95 31.76 10.69
N VAL A 15 19.22 31.76 11.11
CA VAL A 15 20.17 30.68 10.82
C VAL A 15 19.71 29.33 11.42
N ALA A 16 19.09 29.35 12.61
CA ALA A 16 18.56 28.14 13.23
C ALA A 16 17.29 27.65 12.53
N LYS A 17 16.42 28.57 12.06
CA LYS A 17 15.21 28.23 11.31
C LYS A 17 15.55 27.62 9.94
N ASP A 18 16.51 28.21 9.22
CA ASP A 18 16.96 27.71 7.91
C ASP A 18 17.67 26.36 8.01
N ALA A 19 18.27 26.05 9.16
CA ALA A 19 18.96 24.79 9.40
C ALA A 19 18.06 23.69 9.99
N ALA A 20 16.84 24.00 10.42
CA ALA A 20 15.91 23.05 11.03
C ALA A 20 14.98 22.41 9.99
N GLU A 21 14.52 21.20 10.29
CA GLU A 21 13.55 20.47 9.46
C GLU A 21 12.11 20.78 9.90
N MET A 22 11.94 21.31 11.11
CA MET A 22 10.66 21.77 11.66
C MET A 22 10.85 23.09 12.42
N VAL A 23 9.92 24.03 12.23
CA VAL A 23 9.89 25.32 12.92
C VAL A 23 8.58 25.46 13.70
N LEU A 24 8.66 25.73 15.00
CA LEU A 24 7.49 25.98 15.85
C LEU A 24 7.06 27.43 15.71
N THR A 25 5.98 27.70 14.97
CA THR A 25 5.59 29.08 14.61
C THR A 25 5.22 29.96 15.79
N ASP A 26 4.74 29.38 16.88
CA ASP A 26 4.28 30.05 18.10
C ASP A 26 5.09 29.69 19.35
N ASP A 27 6.21 28.98 19.18
CA ASP A 27 7.08 28.52 20.27
C ASP A 27 6.40 27.61 21.31
N ASP A 28 5.24 27.01 20.98
CA ASP A 28 4.56 26.07 21.87
C ASP A 28 5.06 24.64 21.69
N PHE A 29 5.57 24.05 22.79
CA PHE A 29 6.01 22.66 22.81
C PHE A 29 4.86 21.66 22.60
N ALA A 30 3.59 22.05 22.81
CA ALA A 30 2.43 21.22 22.49
C ALA A 30 2.36 20.86 20.99
N ALA A 31 2.89 21.71 20.11
CA ALA A 31 2.97 21.42 18.68
C ALA A 31 3.91 20.23 18.38
N ILE A 32 4.92 19.98 19.22
CA ILE A 32 5.78 18.79 19.10
C ILE A 32 4.97 17.53 19.43
N GLU A 33 4.15 17.56 20.49
CA GLU A 33 3.31 16.42 20.87
C GLU A 33 2.31 16.09 19.75
N ALA A 34 1.64 17.11 19.21
CA ALA A 34 0.73 16.97 18.08
C ALA A 34 1.45 16.44 16.81
N ALA A 35 2.65 16.92 16.52
CA ALA A 35 3.44 16.44 15.39
C ALA A 35 3.85 14.97 15.56
N VAL A 36 4.18 14.53 16.78
CA VAL A 36 4.44 13.12 17.08
C VAL A 36 3.17 12.28 16.91
N GLU A 37 2.02 12.76 17.39
CA GLU A 37 0.73 12.08 17.20
C GLU A 37 0.40 11.89 15.70
N GLU A 38 0.51 12.96 14.91
CA GLU A 38 0.30 12.94 13.46
C GLU A 38 1.26 11.98 12.77
N GLY A 39 2.56 12.05 13.08
CA GLY A 39 3.58 11.18 12.49
C GLY A 39 3.32 9.69 12.77
N ARG A 40 2.82 9.37 13.97
CA ARG A 40 2.43 8.00 14.30
C ARG A 40 1.17 7.56 13.54
N GLY A 41 0.20 8.45 13.39
CA GLY A 41 -1.00 8.21 12.58
C GLY A 41 -0.67 7.92 11.12
N VAL A 42 0.16 8.76 10.50
CA VAL A 42 0.64 8.58 9.12
C VAL A 42 1.36 7.25 8.94
N TYR A 43 2.23 6.88 9.89
CA TYR A 43 2.94 5.59 9.84
C TYR A 43 1.97 4.39 9.93
N ASP A 44 1.04 4.40 10.88
CA ASP A 44 0.06 3.31 11.05
C ASP A 44 -0.82 3.16 9.79
N ASN A 45 -1.24 4.28 9.20
CA ASN A 45 -2.01 4.30 7.95
C ASN A 45 -1.20 3.76 6.76
N LEU A 46 0.09 4.11 6.66
CA LEU A 46 0.99 3.58 5.63
C LEU A 46 1.20 2.06 5.77
N VAL A 47 1.35 1.55 7.00
CA VAL A 47 1.46 0.10 7.22
C VAL A 47 0.16 -0.63 6.85
N LYS A 48 -1.01 -0.08 7.20
CA LYS A 48 -2.31 -0.62 6.79
C LYS A 48 -2.42 -0.68 5.26
N PHE A 49 -2.05 0.41 4.57
CA PHE A 49 -2.02 0.47 3.12
C PHE A 49 -1.11 -0.59 2.49
N ILE A 50 0.14 -0.69 2.93
CA ILE A 50 1.10 -1.67 2.42
C ILE A 50 0.57 -3.09 2.61
N THR A 51 0.00 -3.39 3.79
CA THR A 51 -0.54 -4.70 4.15
C THR A 51 -1.73 -5.09 3.26
N TRP A 52 -2.52 -4.12 2.80
CA TRP A 52 -3.69 -4.34 1.96
C TRP A 52 -3.32 -4.46 0.48
N THR A 53 -2.40 -3.62 -0.02
CA THR A 53 -2.05 -3.53 -1.45
C THR A 53 -1.02 -4.57 -1.91
N LEU A 54 -0.07 -4.98 -1.06
CA LEU A 54 1.01 -5.88 -1.48
C LEU A 54 0.54 -7.25 -2.00
N PRO A 55 -0.39 -7.97 -1.33
CA PRO A 55 -0.79 -9.32 -1.74
C PRO A 55 -1.38 -9.38 -3.16
N THR A 56 -2.19 -8.38 -3.52
CA THR A 56 -2.85 -8.30 -4.84
C THR A 56 -1.86 -7.93 -5.93
N ASN A 57 -1.02 -6.93 -5.71
CA ASN A 57 0.04 -6.54 -6.64
C ASN A 57 1.02 -7.68 -6.93
N PHE A 58 1.38 -8.46 -5.91
CA PHE A 58 2.20 -9.65 -6.11
C PHE A 58 1.46 -10.73 -6.90
N GLY A 59 0.14 -10.87 -6.70
CA GLY A 59 -0.72 -11.75 -7.48
C GLY A 59 -0.78 -11.36 -8.96
N GLU A 60 -0.93 -10.07 -9.28
CA GLU A 60 -0.94 -9.57 -10.66
C GLU A 60 0.36 -9.90 -11.38
N GLY A 61 1.49 -9.59 -10.73
CA GLY A 61 2.82 -9.90 -11.23
C GLY A 61 3.03 -11.41 -11.42
N LEU A 62 2.60 -12.23 -10.45
CA LEU A 62 2.73 -13.68 -10.50
C LEU A 62 1.91 -14.28 -11.66
N VAL A 63 0.70 -13.79 -11.94
CA VAL A 63 -0.12 -14.23 -13.08
C VAL A 63 0.58 -13.96 -14.41
N ILE A 64 1.19 -12.79 -14.58
CA ILE A 64 1.95 -12.46 -15.80
C ILE A 64 3.17 -13.39 -15.93
N VAL A 65 3.96 -13.51 -14.87
CA VAL A 65 5.17 -14.36 -14.89
C VAL A 65 4.79 -15.80 -15.23
N ALA A 66 3.73 -16.33 -14.61
CA ALA A 66 3.24 -17.68 -14.90
C ALA A 66 2.78 -17.83 -16.36
N ALA A 67 2.09 -16.84 -16.93
CA ALA A 67 1.67 -16.84 -18.34
C ALA A 67 2.87 -16.90 -19.29
N ILE A 68 3.87 -16.06 -19.04
CA ILE A 68 5.09 -15.99 -19.85
C ILE A 68 5.86 -17.31 -19.78
N LEU A 69 6.06 -17.86 -18.58
CA LEU A 69 6.76 -19.13 -18.38
C LEU A 69 6.02 -20.31 -19.01
N ALA A 70 4.68 -20.28 -19.01
CA ALA A 70 3.86 -21.30 -19.65
C ALA A 70 3.73 -21.13 -21.18
N GLY A 71 4.26 -20.04 -21.76
CA GLY A 71 4.03 -19.69 -23.17
C GLY A 71 2.54 -19.45 -23.50
N ALA A 72 1.74 -19.14 -22.48
CA ALA A 72 0.31 -18.94 -22.60
C ALA A 72 -0.04 -17.51 -23.03
N THR A 73 -1.25 -17.33 -23.53
CA THR A 73 -1.79 -15.98 -23.72
C THR A 73 -1.97 -15.31 -22.36
N LEU A 74 -1.59 -14.03 -22.26
CA LEU A 74 -1.76 -13.24 -21.05
C LEU A 74 -3.24 -13.21 -20.60
N PRO A 75 -3.55 -13.74 -19.39
CA PRO A 75 -4.90 -13.68 -18.83
C PRO A 75 -5.35 -12.26 -18.55
N ILE A 76 -4.38 -11.39 -18.19
CA ILE A 76 -4.58 -9.98 -17.91
C ILE A 76 -3.53 -9.19 -18.67
N THR A 77 -3.98 -8.13 -19.33
CA THR A 77 -3.11 -7.24 -20.10
C THR A 77 -2.46 -6.18 -19.20
N PRO A 78 -1.28 -5.64 -19.57
CA PRO A 78 -0.67 -4.53 -18.83
C PRO A 78 -1.59 -3.31 -18.68
N LEU A 79 -2.43 -3.03 -19.68
CA LEU A 79 -3.40 -1.93 -19.62
C LEU A 79 -4.49 -2.17 -18.56
N GLN A 80 -4.97 -3.40 -18.41
CA GLN A 80 -5.95 -3.76 -17.37
C GLN A 80 -5.35 -3.62 -15.97
N ILE A 81 -4.10 -4.06 -15.77
CA ILE A 81 -3.37 -3.89 -14.51
C ILE A 81 -3.19 -2.42 -14.17
N LEU A 82 -2.81 -1.58 -15.15
CA LEU A 82 -2.69 -0.15 -14.94
C LEU A 82 -4.02 0.47 -14.49
N TRP A 83 -5.13 0.06 -15.12
CA TRP A 83 -6.46 0.54 -14.76
C TRP A 83 -6.87 0.13 -13.34
N ILE A 84 -6.63 -1.13 -12.96
CA ILE A 84 -6.86 -1.65 -11.61
C ILE A 84 -6.06 -0.83 -10.60
N ASN A 85 -4.74 -0.77 -10.77
CA ASN A 85 -3.84 -0.04 -9.87
C ASN A 85 -4.20 1.44 -9.72
N MET A 86 -4.57 2.12 -10.81
CA MET A 86 -4.98 3.53 -10.75
C MET A 86 -6.28 3.71 -9.98
N THR A 87 -7.26 2.85 -10.21
CA THR A 87 -8.56 2.89 -9.52
C THR A 87 -8.35 2.66 -8.03
N THR A 88 -7.59 1.63 -7.69
CA THR A 88 -7.24 1.26 -6.32
C THR A 88 -6.43 2.35 -5.63
N ALA A 89 -5.46 2.97 -6.31
CA ALA A 89 -4.68 4.08 -5.76
C ALA A 89 -5.56 5.30 -5.43
N VAL A 90 -6.55 5.63 -6.27
CA VAL A 90 -7.48 6.74 -6.01
C VAL A 90 -8.34 6.42 -4.78
N PHE A 91 -8.94 5.24 -4.71
CA PHE A 91 -9.79 4.85 -3.58
C PHE A 91 -9.02 4.81 -2.27
N LEU A 92 -7.85 4.17 -2.26
CA LEU A 92 -7.01 4.08 -1.08
C LEU A 92 -6.44 5.43 -0.67
N GLY A 93 -6.00 6.26 -1.63
CA GLY A 93 -5.53 7.61 -1.36
C GLY A 93 -6.58 8.47 -0.66
N LEU A 94 -7.85 8.33 -1.08
CA LEU A 94 -8.97 8.98 -0.41
C LEU A 94 -9.21 8.39 0.99
N MET A 95 -9.22 7.07 1.14
CA MET A 95 -9.40 6.45 2.46
C MET A 95 -8.32 6.91 3.45
N LEU A 96 -7.05 6.89 3.04
CA LEU A 96 -5.92 7.31 3.87
C LEU A 96 -5.97 8.78 4.26
N ALA A 97 -6.42 9.66 3.35
CA ALA A 97 -6.51 11.09 3.61
C ALA A 97 -7.56 11.44 4.68
N PHE A 98 -8.55 10.57 4.90
CA PHE A 98 -9.63 10.76 5.87
C PHE A 98 -9.61 9.76 7.02
N GLU A 99 -8.59 8.90 7.11
CA GLU A 99 -8.47 7.89 8.15
C GLU A 99 -8.09 8.58 9.48
N PRO A 100 -8.95 8.50 10.52
CA PRO A 100 -8.69 9.17 11.78
C PRO A 100 -7.52 8.52 12.54
N ILE A 101 -6.76 9.34 13.25
CA ILE A 101 -5.70 8.86 14.13
C ILE A 101 -6.30 8.04 15.27
N GLU A 102 -5.71 6.89 15.58
CA GLU A 102 -6.19 6.01 16.65
C GLU A 102 -6.06 6.69 18.02
N HIS A 103 -7.15 6.75 18.79
CA HIS A 103 -7.20 7.44 20.10
C HIS A 103 -6.15 6.97 21.13
N ALA A 104 -5.59 5.78 20.96
CA ALA A 104 -4.58 5.23 21.85
C ALA A 104 -3.17 5.28 21.25
N VAL A 105 -2.97 5.98 20.12
CA VAL A 105 -1.69 6.03 19.42
C VAL A 105 -0.61 6.53 20.37
N MET A 106 -0.85 7.62 21.11
CA MET A 106 0.11 8.21 22.05
C MET A 106 0.40 7.34 23.29
N ARG A 107 -0.48 6.39 23.63
CA ARG A 107 -0.30 5.48 24.78
C ARG A 107 0.62 4.30 24.48
N ARG A 108 0.87 4.00 23.20
CA ARG A 108 1.77 2.92 22.79
C ARG A 108 3.23 3.39 22.94
N PRO A 109 4.18 2.53 23.35
CA PRO A 109 5.60 2.89 23.36
C PRO A 109 6.10 3.22 21.94
N PRO A 110 7.17 4.02 21.79
CA PRO A 110 7.79 4.30 20.50
C PRO A 110 8.20 3.01 19.79
N ARG A 111 8.00 2.97 18.48
CA ARG A 111 8.37 1.81 17.64
C ARG A 111 9.90 1.64 17.64
N PRO A 112 10.43 0.41 17.78
CA PRO A 112 11.84 0.17 17.52
C PRO A 112 12.20 0.52 16.06
N PRO A 113 13.28 1.29 15.79
CA PRO A 113 13.63 1.71 14.45
C PRO A 113 13.85 0.56 13.45
N GLY A 114 14.25 -0.63 13.95
CA GLY A 114 14.54 -1.81 13.14
C GLY A 114 13.36 -2.77 12.90
N THR A 115 12.15 -2.44 13.35
CA THR A 115 11.01 -3.35 13.15
C THR A 115 10.69 -3.46 11.65
N PRO A 116 10.63 -4.66 11.06
CA PRO A 116 10.25 -4.83 9.67
C PRO A 116 8.77 -4.50 9.49
N ILE A 117 8.42 -3.85 8.37
CA ILE A 117 7.03 -3.64 7.97
C ILE A 117 6.40 -4.95 7.52
N LEU A 118 7.18 -5.81 6.85
CA LEU A 118 6.76 -7.13 6.39
C LEU A 118 7.18 -8.18 7.42
N ASP A 119 6.25 -8.56 8.29
CA ASP A 119 6.45 -9.70 9.18
C ASP A 119 6.18 -11.03 8.44
N ALA A 120 6.53 -12.14 9.09
CA ALA A 120 6.34 -13.47 8.52
C ALA A 120 4.86 -13.79 8.23
N ALA A 121 3.93 -13.22 8.99
CA ALA A 121 2.50 -13.44 8.80
C ALA A 121 2.00 -12.74 7.54
N LEU A 122 2.44 -11.50 7.29
CA LEU A 122 2.15 -10.76 6.06
C LEU A 122 2.79 -11.43 4.85
N ILE A 123 4.04 -11.88 4.95
CA ILE A 123 4.69 -12.64 3.87
C ILE A 123 3.88 -13.90 3.54
N TRP A 124 3.45 -14.66 4.55
CA TRP A 124 2.61 -15.83 4.34
C TRP A 124 1.28 -15.48 3.67
N ARG A 125 0.63 -14.39 4.11
CA ARG A 125 -0.61 -13.88 3.51
C ARG A 125 -0.41 -13.46 2.06
N ILE A 126 0.70 -12.79 1.74
CA ILE A 126 1.05 -12.42 0.35
C ILE A 126 1.13 -13.68 -0.49
N VAL A 127 1.93 -14.67 -0.09
CA VAL A 127 2.09 -15.92 -0.83
C VAL A 127 0.75 -16.62 -1.03
N LEU A 128 -0.06 -16.75 0.04
CA LEU A 128 -1.36 -17.41 -0.02
C LEU A 128 -2.31 -16.71 -1.00
N VAL A 129 -2.49 -15.40 -0.86
CA VAL A 129 -3.41 -14.61 -1.71
C VAL A 129 -2.94 -14.62 -3.16
N SER A 130 -1.63 -14.46 -3.41
CA SER A 130 -1.11 -14.49 -4.77
C SER A 130 -1.26 -15.85 -5.45
N LEU A 131 -1.10 -16.96 -4.71
CA LEU A 131 -1.36 -18.30 -5.24
C LEU A 131 -2.86 -18.52 -5.53
N LEU A 132 -3.75 -18.01 -4.68
CA LEU A 132 -5.19 -18.06 -4.92
C LEU A 132 -5.60 -17.24 -6.14
N LEU A 133 -5.06 -16.02 -6.29
CA LEU A 133 -5.27 -15.18 -7.46
C LEU A 133 -4.74 -15.83 -8.73
N LEU A 134 -3.55 -16.43 -8.67
CA LEU A 134 -2.98 -17.19 -9.77
C LEU A 134 -3.90 -18.35 -10.16
N ALA A 135 -4.25 -19.22 -9.22
CA ALA A 135 -5.09 -20.38 -9.49
C ALA A 135 -6.48 -19.99 -10.00
N GLY A 136 -7.10 -18.98 -9.38
CA GLY A 136 -8.43 -18.48 -9.73
C GLY A 136 -8.44 -17.80 -11.09
N SER A 137 -7.61 -16.77 -11.28
CA SER A 137 -7.59 -15.97 -12.51
C SER A 137 -7.09 -16.80 -13.70
N PHE A 138 -5.92 -17.44 -13.56
CA PHE A 138 -5.32 -18.23 -14.62
C PHE A 138 -6.14 -19.49 -14.94
N GLY A 139 -6.64 -20.18 -13.90
CA GLY A 139 -7.45 -21.38 -14.05
C GLY A 139 -8.79 -21.11 -14.71
N LEU A 140 -9.50 -20.06 -14.29
CA LEU A 140 -10.76 -19.66 -14.92
C LEU A 140 -10.56 -19.14 -16.34
N PHE A 141 -9.45 -18.42 -16.60
CA PHE A 141 -9.07 -17.99 -17.95
C PHE A 141 -8.91 -19.18 -18.90
N LEU A 142 -8.10 -20.17 -18.53
CA LEU A 142 -7.90 -21.37 -19.34
C LEU A 142 -9.19 -22.17 -19.53
N ARG A 143 -10.01 -22.27 -18.46
CA ARG A 143 -11.31 -22.94 -18.53
C ARG A 143 -12.26 -22.22 -19.50
N ALA A 144 -12.31 -20.90 -19.47
CA ALA A 144 -13.14 -20.11 -20.38
C ALA A 144 -12.70 -20.30 -21.84
N LEU A 145 -11.39 -20.33 -22.11
CA LEU A 145 -10.87 -20.65 -23.45
C LEU A 145 -11.22 -22.08 -23.88
N ALA A 146 -11.11 -23.06 -22.99
CA ALA A 146 -11.46 -24.45 -23.28
C ALA A 146 -12.96 -24.65 -23.55
N GLN A 147 -13.82 -23.77 -23.03
CA GLN A 147 -15.26 -23.75 -23.31
C GLN A 147 -15.61 -23.09 -24.66
N GLY A 148 -14.62 -22.58 -25.39
CA GLY A 148 -14.82 -21.93 -26.69
C GLY A 148 -15.21 -20.46 -26.60
N ASN A 149 -15.13 -19.84 -25.42
CA ASN A 149 -15.39 -18.41 -25.26
C ASN A 149 -14.31 -17.59 -25.99
N SER A 150 -14.67 -16.35 -26.34
CA SER A 150 -13.72 -15.43 -26.96
C SER A 150 -12.60 -15.06 -25.99
N LEU A 151 -11.43 -14.69 -26.53
CA LEU A 151 -10.31 -14.22 -25.72
C LEU A 151 -10.68 -13.00 -24.87
N ALA A 152 -11.54 -12.13 -25.39
CA ALA A 152 -12.02 -10.96 -24.66
C ALA A 152 -12.82 -11.38 -23.41
N GLU A 153 -13.78 -12.30 -23.56
CA GLU A 153 -14.57 -12.81 -22.43
C GLU A 153 -13.71 -13.55 -21.41
N ALA A 154 -12.76 -14.38 -21.85
CA ALA A 154 -11.85 -15.08 -20.95
C ALA A 154 -11.01 -14.10 -20.12
N ARG A 155 -10.52 -13.01 -20.72
CA ARG A 155 -9.80 -11.95 -20.01
C ARG A 155 -10.71 -11.19 -19.05
N THR A 156 -11.97 -10.94 -19.41
CA THR A 156 -12.93 -10.31 -18.49
C THR A 156 -13.16 -11.17 -17.24
N VAL A 157 -13.28 -12.49 -17.39
CA VAL A 157 -13.37 -13.41 -16.25
C VAL A 157 -12.11 -13.32 -15.39
N ALA A 158 -10.93 -13.33 -16.02
CA ALA A 158 -9.64 -13.26 -15.32
C ALA A 158 -9.49 -11.96 -14.52
N VAL A 159 -9.87 -10.82 -15.09
CA VAL A 159 -9.85 -9.49 -14.43
C VAL A 159 -10.85 -9.42 -13.28
N ASN A 160 -12.05 -9.95 -13.46
CA ASN A 160 -13.07 -9.91 -12.40
C ASN A 160 -12.63 -10.65 -11.13
N VAL A 161 -11.78 -11.67 -11.23
CA VAL A 161 -11.18 -12.32 -10.05
C VAL A 161 -10.38 -11.33 -9.21
N PHE A 162 -9.60 -10.45 -9.84
CA PHE A 162 -8.83 -9.43 -9.13
C PHE A 162 -9.74 -8.34 -8.56
N VAL A 163 -10.72 -7.87 -9.34
CA VAL A 163 -11.68 -6.84 -8.89
C VAL A 163 -12.46 -7.30 -7.65
N VAL A 164 -12.86 -8.57 -7.58
CA VAL A 164 -13.58 -9.12 -6.40
C VAL A 164 -12.68 -9.26 -5.18
N VAL A 165 -11.37 -9.42 -5.36
CA VAL A 165 -10.41 -9.51 -4.24
C VAL A 165 -9.96 -8.14 -3.77
N GLU A 166 -9.94 -7.14 -4.67
CA GLU A 166 -9.60 -5.75 -4.36
C GLU A 166 -10.78 -4.90 -3.88
N GLY A 167 -12.02 -5.24 -4.22
CA GLY A 167 -13.22 -4.53 -3.77
C GLY A 167 -13.79 -5.06 -2.45
#